data_AF-A0A6N4AEZ2-F1
#
_entry.id   AF-A0A6N4AEZ2-F1
#
_cell.length_a   1.000
_cell.length_b   1.000
_cell.length_c   1.000
_cell.angle_alpha   90.00
_cell.angle_beta   90.00
_cell.angle_gamma   90.00
#
_symmetry.space_group_name_H-M   'P 1'
#
loop_
_entity.id
_entity.type
_entity.pdbx_description
1 polymer ?
#
loop_
_entity_poly.entity_id
_entity_poly.type
_entity_poly.pdbx_seq_one_letter_code
_entity_poly.pdbx_strand_id
1 'polypeptide(L)'
;MFHVERSTQNRIIKGIVSILLIIFVLQSCIGTKQAFMIDDYYISENGKEVLGTKPLNAFIFENNLKNLPFEQFLAIKYKLDNYLTREFWITIDGDKYKLIVYENSEFDKYFGFSNFAVQNQENIANIVGGQPKFIAISIINEFNEDCLSNKSMFQNKVTAYLKNLKDEYIQFKQ
;
A
#
# COMPACT_ATOMS: atom_id res chain seq x y z
N MET A 1 30.69 -65.05 34.94
CA MET A 1 29.26 -64.73 34.82
C MET A 1 29.16 -63.36 34.18
N PHE A 2 28.95 -63.29 32.87
CA PHE A 2 29.04 -62.05 32.10
C PHE A 2 27.76 -61.23 32.28
N HIS A 3 27.91 -60.04 32.83
CA HIS A 3 26.87 -59.02 32.95
C HIS A 3 26.72 -58.34 31.60
N VAL A 4 25.64 -58.64 30.87
CA VAL A 4 25.31 -57.98 29.60
C VAL A 4 24.41 -56.79 29.90
N GLU A 5 24.97 -55.57 29.80
CA GLU A 5 24.20 -54.34 29.91
C GLU A 5 23.29 -54.11 28.69
N ARG A 6 22.16 -53.47 28.98
CA ARG A 6 20.91 -53.43 28.22
C ARG A 6 21.02 -52.73 26.85
N SER A 7 21.04 -53.53 25.79
CA SER A 7 20.91 -53.11 24.37
C SER A 7 19.59 -52.35 24.05
N THR A 8 18.55 -52.49 24.89
CA THR A 8 17.21 -51.92 24.66
C THR A 8 17.11 -50.41 24.90
N GLN A 9 17.95 -49.84 25.78
CA GLN A 9 17.87 -48.41 26.15
C GLN A 9 18.33 -47.50 25.01
N ASN A 10 19.35 -47.92 24.25
CA ASN A 10 19.84 -47.20 23.07
C ASN A 10 18.85 -47.17 21.91
N ARG A 11 17.92 -48.13 21.79
CA ARG A 11 16.88 -48.13 20.75
C ARG A 11 15.79 -47.09 21.04
N ILE A 12 15.40 -46.93 22.30
CA ILE A 12 14.38 -45.96 22.72
C ILE A 12 14.91 -44.53 22.55
N ILE A 13 16.15 -44.27 22.96
CA ILE A 13 16.79 -42.95 22.79
C ILE A 13 16.95 -42.60 21.31
N LYS A 14 17.38 -43.55 20.47
CA LYS A 14 17.48 -43.35 19.01
C LYS A 14 16.12 -43.10 18.36
N GLY A 15 15.07 -43.79 18.82
CA GLY A 15 13.70 -43.58 18.35
C GLY A 15 13.14 -42.20 18.70
N ILE A 16 13.35 -41.77 19.95
CA ILE A 16 12.94 -40.43 20.43
C ILE A 16 13.68 -39.33 19.69
N VAL A 17 15.01 -39.47 19.49
CA VAL A 17 15.82 -38.50 18.73
C VAL A 17 15.35 -38.43 17.27
N SER A 18 15.02 -39.57 16.65
CA SER A 18 14.51 -39.61 15.28
C SER A 18 13.15 -38.90 15.14
N ILE A 19 12.25 -39.07 16.12
CA ILE A 19 10.95 -38.40 16.15
C ILE A 19 11.11 -36.89 16.38
N LEU A 20 12.02 -36.47 17.26
CA LEU A 20 12.32 -35.06 17.51
C LEU A 20 12.92 -34.37 16.27
N LEU A 21 13.77 -35.08 15.51
CA LEU A 21 14.32 -34.60 14.25
C LEU A 21 13.22 -34.40 13.19
N ILE A 22 12.26 -35.32 13.08
CA ILE A 22 11.13 -35.22 12.14
C ILE A 22 10.24 -34.01 12.49
N ILE A 23 9.96 -33.78 13.78
CA ILE A 23 9.16 -32.62 14.21
C ILE A 23 9.88 -31.31 13.87
N PHE A 24 11.21 -31.24 14.02
CA PHE A 24 11.98 -30.04 13.69
C PHE A 24 11.98 -29.71 12.19
N VAL A 25 12.02 -30.73 11.33
CA VAL A 25 11.94 -30.54 9.87
C VAL A 25 10.55 -30.06 9.43
N LEU A 26 9.49 -30.42 10.15
CA LEU A 26 8.11 -29.99 9.86
C LEU A 26 7.79 -28.54 10.27
N GLN A 27 8.62 -27.89 11.09
CA GLN A 27 8.43 -26.47 11.48
C GLN A 27 9.03 -25.47 10.47
N SER A 28 9.84 -25.91 9.51
CA SER A 28 10.56 -25.03 8.58
C SER A 28 9.71 -24.42 7.46
N CYS A 29 8.40 -24.69 7.41
CA CYS A 29 7.50 -24.14 6.39
C CYS A 29 6.38 -23.25 6.96
N ILE A 30 6.58 -22.63 8.13
CA ILE A 30 5.72 -21.51 8.54
C ILE A 30 6.31 -20.23 7.95
N GLY A 31 6.08 -20.02 6.66
CA GLY A 31 6.28 -18.72 6.05
C GLY A 31 5.28 -17.76 6.69
N THR A 32 5.74 -16.87 7.55
CA THR A 32 4.95 -15.73 8.02
C THR A 32 4.58 -14.90 6.80
N LYS A 33 3.32 -14.99 6.34
CA LYS A 33 2.76 -14.12 5.30
C LYS A 33 2.77 -12.69 5.85
N GLN A 34 3.76 -11.89 5.48
CA GLN A 34 3.70 -10.45 5.71
C GLN A 34 2.78 -9.84 4.65
N ALA A 35 1.52 -9.61 5.02
CA ALA A 35 0.67 -8.70 4.27
C ALA A 35 1.35 -7.33 4.27
N PHE A 36 1.62 -6.76 3.08
CA PHE A 36 2.00 -5.36 3.00
C PHE A 36 0.77 -4.55 3.40
N MET A 37 0.70 -4.20 4.68
CA MET A 37 -0.15 -3.16 5.20
C MET A 37 0.62 -1.85 5.03
N ILE A 38 0.05 -0.91 4.28
CA ILE A 38 0.59 0.46 4.29
C ILE A 38 0.07 1.09 5.57
N ASP A 39 0.91 1.18 6.61
CA ASP A 39 0.49 1.66 7.94
C ASP A 39 -0.06 3.10 7.90
N ASP A 40 0.51 3.97 7.06
CA ASP A 40 0.11 5.38 6.96
C ASP A 40 -0.06 5.80 5.49
N TYR A 41 1.06 5.87 4.76
CA TYR A 41 1.13 6.10 3.32
C TYR A 41 2.52 5.72 2.80
N TYR A 42 2.67 5.63 1.49
CA TYR A 42 3.93 5.43 0.79
C TYR A 42 4.03 6.42 -0.38
N ILE A 43 5.21 7.00 -0.60
CA ILE A 43 5.44 7.84 -1.80
C ILE A 43 6.17 6.97 -2.82
N SER A 44 5.48 6.67 -3.92
CA SER A 44 6.06 5.95 -5.05
C SER A 44 6.55 6.90 -6.12
N GLU A 45 7.66 6.57 -6.75
CA GLU A 45 8.12 7.21 -7.98
C GLU A 45 7.43 6.56 -9.20
N ASN A 46 7.66 7.13 -10.40
CA ASN A 46 7.20 6.60 -11.70
C ASN A 46 5.69 6.65 -11.94
N GLY A 47 5.02 7.66 -11.41
CA GLY A 47 3.62 7.94 -11.70
C GLY A 47 3.39 8.51 -13.11
N LYS A 48 2.20 9.08 -13.30
CA LYS A 48 1.76 9.73 -14.54
C LYS A 48 2.72 10.87 -14.88
N GLU A 49 3.05 10.99 -16.17
CA GLU A 49 3.82 12.12 -16.69
C GLU A 49 2.88 13.26 -17.06
N VAL A 50 3.22 14.48 -16.64
CA VAL A 50 2.58 15.71 -17.10
C VAL A 50 3.51 16.40 -18.10
N LEU A 51 2.95 17.13 -19.08
CA LEU A 51 3.74 17.76 -20.14
C LEU A 51 4.91 18.57 -19.59
N GLY A 52 6.12 18.23 -20.02
CA GLY A 52 7.36 18.91 -19.62
C GLY A 52 7.94 18.46 -18.27
N THR A 53 7.41 17.39 -17.67
CA THR A 53 7.84 16.89 -16.35
C THR A 53 8.37 15.47 -16.45
N LYS A 54 9.16 15.07 -15.44
CA LYS A 54 9.49 13.66 -15.22
C LYS A 54 8.25 12.92 -14.71
N PRO A 55 8.24 11.57 -14.71
CA PRO A 55 7.20 10.81 -14.02
C PRO A 55 6.98 11.33 -12.61
N LEU A 56 5.72 11.66 -12.29
CA LEU A 56 5.38 12.27 -11.00
C LEU A 56 5.51 11.26 -9.87
N ASN A 57 5.87 11.75 -8.69
CA ASN A 57 5.70 10.99 -7.47
C ASN A 57 4.22 10.95 -7.08
N ALA A 58 3.80 9.84 -6.47
CA ALA A 58 2.44 9.65 -6.00
C ALA A 58 2.42 9.23 -4.54
N PHE A 59 1.54 9.88 -3.79
CA PHE A 59 1.16 9.52 -2.43
C PHE A 59 0.12 8.40 -2.50
N ILE A 60 0.48 7.23 -1.95
CA ILE A 60 -0.32 6.01 -2.02
C ILE A 60 -0.71 5.58 -0.61
N PHE A 61 -1.99 5.26 -0.40
CA PHE A 61 -2.49 4.72 0.86
C PHE A 61 -3.56 3.64 0.63
N GLU A 62 -3.80 2.83 1.66
CA GLU A 62 -4.82 1.78 1.61
C GLU A 62 -6.23 2.36 1.75
N ASN A 63 -7.11 1.94 0.85
CA ASN A 63 -8.49 2.41 0.81
C ASN A 63 -9.32 1.79 1.95
N ASN A 64 -10.28 2.56 2.48
CA ASN A 64 -11.29 2.03 3.39
C ASN A 64 -12.56 1.66 2.61
N LEU A 65 -12.64 0.39 2.23
CA LEU A 65 -13.72 -0.18 1.42
C LEU A 65 -15.10 -0.14 2.09
N LYS A 66 -15.18 0.19 3.39
CA LYS A 66 -16.45 0.39 4.11
C LYS A 66 -16.99 1.80 3.93
N ASN A 67 -16.13 2.75 3.56
CA ASN A 67 -16.52 4.14 3.33
C ASN A 67 -17.05 4.30 1.91
N LEU A 68 -17.66 5.44 1.65
CA LEU A 68 -18.03 5.81 0.28
C LEU A 68 -16.79 5.86 -0.64
N PRO A 69 -16.97 5.70 -1.97
CA PRO A 69 -15.87 5.80 -2.91
C PRO A 69 -15.09 7.11 -2.74
N PHE A 70 -13.76 7.04 -2.78
CA PHE A 70 -12.89 8.20 -2.52
C PHE A 70 -13.23 9.40 -3.42
N GLU A 71 -13.62 9.14 -4.67
CA GLU A 71 -14.04 10.16 -5.62
C GLU A 71 -15.28 10.92 -5.18
N GLN A 72 -16.25 10.21 -4.59
CA GLN A 72 -17.45 10.83 -4.03
C GLN A 72 -17.09 11.69 -2.82
N PHE A 73 -16.13 11.24 -2.00
CA PHE A 73 -15.64 12.01 -0.86
C PHE A 73 -14.98 13.32 -1.33
N LEU A 74 -14.13 13.25 -2.35
CA LEU A 74 -13.51 14.44 -2.94
C LEU A 74 -14.56 15.39 -3.54
N ALA A 75 -15.55 14.86 -4.26
CA ALA A 75 -16.61 15.66 -4.83
C ALA A 75 -17.41 16.41 -3.77
N ILE A 76 -17.74 15.76 -2.64
CA ILE A 76 -18.42 16.40 -1.51
C ILE A 76 -17.51 17.45 -0.85
N LYS A 77 -16.26 17.09 -0.55
CA LYS A 77 -15.31 17.96 0.14
C LYS A 77 -15.00 19.23 -0.64
N TYR A 78 -14.74 19.11 -1.94
CA TYR A 78 -14.33 20.23 -2.80
C TYR A 78 -15.48 20.80 -3.63
N LYS A 79 -16.71 20.30 -3.46
CA LYS A 79 -17.89 20.71 -4.24
C LYS A 79 -17.65 20.62 -5.75
N LEU A 80 -17.06 19.49 -6.18
CA LEU A 80 -16.76 19.25 -7.59
C LEU A 80 -18.07 19.05 -8.37
N ASP A 81 -18.06 19.41 -9.65
CA ASP A 81 -19.25 19.31 -10.52
C ASP A 81 -19.75 17.86 -10.70
N ASN A 82 -18.84 16.89 -10.61
CA ASN A 82 -19.17 15.48 -10.74
C ASN A 82 -18.12 14.57 -10.07
N TYR A 83 -18.47 13.29 -9.90
CA TYR A 83 -17.62 12.25 -9.30
C TYR A 83 -16.53 11.69 -10.24
N LEU A 84 -16.50 12.12 -11.50
CA LEU A 84 -15.52 11.71 -12.50
C LEU A 84 -14.34 12.67 -12.58
N THR A 85 -14.42 13.84 -11.94
CA THR A 85 -13.33 14.82 -11.91
C THR A 85 -12.15 14.27 -11.10
N ARG A 86 -11.10 13.84 -11.82
CA ARG A 86 -9.86 13.28 -11.26
C ARG A 86 -8.74 14.29 -11.07
N GLU A 87 -8.80 15.39 -11.81
CA GLU A 87 -7.79 16.43 -11.78
C GLU A 87 -8.44 17.78 -11.49
N PHE A 88 -8.06 18.43 -10.40
CA PHE A 88 -8.64 19.71 -10.00
C PHE A 88 -7.68 20.54 -9.16
N TRP A 89 -7.91 21.85 -9.14
CA TRP A 89 -7.09 22.80 -8.38
C TRP A 89 -7.59 22.91 -6.93
N ILE A 90 -6.65 22.90 -6.00
CA ILE A 90 -6.86 23.13 -4.57
C ILE A 90 -5.92 24.24 -4.08
N THR A 91 -6.21 24.78 -2.90
CA THR A 91 -5.38 25.77 -2.24
C THR A 91 -4.83 25.22 -0.93
N ILE A 92 -3.51 25.29 -0.74
CA ILE A 92 -2.83 24.88 0.49
C ILE A 92 -2.00 26.09 0.97
N ASP A 93 -2.36 26.64 2.13
CA ASP A 93 -1.79 27.88 2.72
C ASP A 93 -1.67 29.05 1.72
N GLY A 94 -2.70 29.27 0.90
CA GLY A 94 -2.75 30.37 -0.07
C GLY A 94 -2.16 30.07 -1.45
N ASP A 95 -1.37 29.01 -1.60
CA ASP A 95 -0.79 28.60 -2.88
C ASP A 95 -1.68 27.60 -3.61
N LYS A 96 -1.70 27.66 -4.95
CA LYS A 96 -2.50 26.74 -5.78
C LYS A 96 -1.71 25.50 -6.18
N TYR A 97 -2.38 24.36 -6.08
CA TYR A 97 -1.85 23.07 -6.48
C TYR A 97 -2.90 22.30 -7.27
N LYS A 98 -2.47 21.54 -8.27
CA LYS A 98 -3.34 20.63 -9.01
C LYS A 98 -3.21 19.24 -8.40
N LEU A 99 -4.30 18.73 -7.85
CA LEU A 99 -4.41 17.37 -7.34
C LEU A 99 -4.81 16.44 -8.49
N ILE A 100 -4.13 15.31 -8.63
CA ILE A 100 -4.29 14.32 -9.71
C ILE A 100 -4.54 12.96 -9.05
N VAL A 101 -5.77 12.46 -9.13
CA VAL A 101 -6.17 11.15 -8.59
C VAL A 101 -6.09 10.10 -9.69
N TYR A 102 -5.43 8.99 -9.41
CA TYR A 102 -5.28 7.91 -10.37
C TYR A 102 -6.54 7.04 -10.41
N GLU A 103 -6.93 6.64 -11.61
CA GLU A 103 -7.89 5.54 -11.78
C GLU A 103 -7.25 4.20 -11.41
N ASN A 104 -8.07 3.17 -11.17
CA ASN A 104 -7.57 1.82 -10.87
C ASN A 104 -6.69 1.25 -12.01
N SER A 105 -7.07 1.51 -13.26
CA SER A 105 -6.31 1.12 -14.45
C SER A 105 -4.98 1.89 -14.56
N GLU A 106 -4.98 3.18 -14.22
CA GLU A 106 -3.75 3.98 -14.17
C GLU A 106 -2.85 3.50 -13.02
N PHE A 107 -3.41 3.20 -11.85
CA PHE A 107 -2.65 2.67 -10.72
C PHE A 107 -1.90 1.39 -11.11
N ASP A 108 -2.59 0.42 -11.73
CA ASP A 108 -1.97 -0.81 -12.21
C ASP A 108 -0.86 -0.54 -13.22
N LYS A 109 -1.12 0.36 -14.18
CA LYS A 109 -0.17 0.73 -15.22
C LYS A 109 1.11 1.34 -14.67
N TYR A 110 1.01 2.24 -13.69
CA TYR A 110 2.15 3.04 -13.22
C TYR A 110 2.88 2.41 -12.04
N PHE A 111 2.14 1.85 -11.09
CA PHE A 111 2.73 1.32 -9.85
C PHE A 111 2.80 -0.20 -9.83
N GLY A 112 1.94 -0.87 -10.60
CA GLY A 112 1.88 -2.32 -10.71
C GLY A 112 1.47 -2.98 -9.40
N PHE A 113 0.33 -3.68 -9.37
CA PHE A 113 -0.03 -4.43 -8.16
C PHE A 113 1.01 -5.49 -7.82
N SER A 114 1.75 -6.02 -8.79
CA SER A 114 2.89 -6.93 -8.57
C SER A 114 3.96 -6.34 -7.65
N ASN A 115 4.26 -5.04 -7.72
CA ASN A 115 5.21 -4.41 -6.81
C ASN A 115 4.71 -4.41 -5.34
N PHE A 116 3.39 -4.51 -5.14
CA PHE A 116 2.75 -4.69 -3.82
C PHE A 116 2.39 -6.17 -3.51
N ALA A 117 2.29 -7.02 -4.54
CA ALA A 117 1.83 -8.41 -4.49
C ALA A 117 2.98 -9.45 -4.55
N VAL A 118 4.22 -9.04 -4.85
CA VAL A 118 5.40 -9.93 -4.85
C VAL A 118 5.70 -10.51 -3.45
N GLN A 119 5.02 -10.08 -2.38
CA GLN A 119 5.03 -10.77 -1.08
C GLN A 119 3.69 -11.36 -0.63
N ASN A 120 2.62 -11.28 -1.43
CA ASN A 120 1.31 -11.85 -1.08
C ASN A 120 0.85 -12.84 -2.14
N GLN A 121 0.95 -14.12 -1.79
CA GLN A 121 0.57 -15.28 -2.61
C GLN A 121 -0.95 -15.48 -2.72
N GLU A 122 -1.71 -14.39 -2.70
CA GLU A 122 -3.14 -14.39 -2.95
C GLU A 122 -3.38 -13.42 -4.10
N ASN A 123 -4.12 -13.87 -5.09
CA ASN A 123 -4.62 -13.05 -6.17
C ASN A 123 -5.56 -12.02 -5.54
N ILE A 124 -5.00 -10.90 -5.06
CA ILE A 124 -5.77 -9.82 -4.47
C ILE A 124 -6.56 -9.26 -5.64
N ALA A 125 -7.86 -9.52 -5.67
CA ALA A 125 -8.74 -8.83 -6.58
C ALA A 125 -8.51 -7.33 -6.37
N ASN A 126 -8.03 -6.63 -7.40
CA ASN A 126 -7.71 -5.20 -7.38
C ASN A 126 -8.92 -4.30 -7.12
N ILE A 127 -10.09 -4.93 -7.11
CA ILE A 127 -11.40 -4.39 -6.83
C ILE A 127 -12.03 -5.31 -5.77
N VAL A 128 -12.23 -4.79 -4.56
CA VAL A 128 -12.99 -5.49 -3.52
C VAL A 128 -14.30 -4.75 -3.34
N GLY A 129 -15.41 -5.41 -3.67
CA GLY A 129 -16.74 -4.80 -3.59
C GLY A 129 -16.97 -3.63 -4.55
N GLY A 130 -16.22 -3.54 -5.65
CA GLY A 130 -16.37 -2.47 -6.65
C GLY A 130 -15.45 -1.25 -6.44
N GLN A 131 -14.65 -1.23 -5.37
CA GLN A 131 -13.71 -0.14 -5.07
C GLN A 131 -12.23 -0.58 -5.14
N PRO A 132 -11.31 0.31 -5.52
CA PRO A 132 -9.88 0.00 -5.57
C PRO A 132 -9.32 -0.21 -4.16
N LYS A 133 -8.41 -1.18 -3.99
CA LYS A 133 -7.75 -1.42 -2.69
C LYS A 133 -6.79 -0.30 -2.28
N PHE A 134 -6.17 0.36 -3.25
CA PHE A 134 -5.22 1.45 -3.03
C PHE A 134 -5.67 2.71 -3.74
N ILE A 135 -5.38 3.86 -3.13
CA ILE A 135 -5.60 5.18 -3.70
C ILE A 135 -4.23 5.81 -3.94
N ALA A 136 -4.00 6.33 -5.14
CA ALA A 136 -2.81 7.08 -5.49
C ALA A 136 -3.17 8.51 -5.90
N ILE A 137 -2.37 9.47 -5.41
CA ILE A 137 -2.55 10.89 -5.67
C ILE A 137 -1.20 11.52 -5.99
N SER A 138 -1.11 12.18 -7.14
CA SER A 138 -0.01 13.09 -7.45
C SER A 138 -0.48 14.53 -7.26
N ILE A 139 0.47 15.44 -7.06
CA ILE A 139 0.16 16.86 -6.91
C ILE A 139 1.29 17.69 -7.51
N ILE A 140 0.90 18.70 -8.28
CA ILE A 140 1.81 19.62 -8.96
C ILE A 140 1.44 21.06 -8.62
N ASN A 141 2.40 21.98 -8.72
CA ASN A 141 2.13 23.41 -8.58
C ASN A 141 1.70 24.05 -9.91
N GLU A 142 1.52 25.36 -9.93
CA GLU A 142 1.16 26.14 -11.12
C GLU A 142 2.21 26.07 -12.25
N PHE A 143 3.44 25.67 -11.93
CA PHE A 143 4.54 25.47 -12.88
C PHE A 143 4.70 24.01 -13.33
N ASN A 144 3.72 23.15 -13.00
CA ASN A 144 3.74 21.70 -13.20
C ASN A 144 4.88 20.98 -12.45
N GLU A 145 5.49 21.58 -11.43
CA GLU A 145 6.54 20.92 -10.67
C GLU A 145 5.95 19.86 -9.73
N ASP A 146 6.57 18.68 -9.71
CA ASP A 146 6.21 17.60 -8.79
C ASP A 146 6.43 18.05 -7.33
N CYS A 147 5.33 18.17 -6.60
CA CYS A 147 5.35 18.61 -5.22
C CYS A 147 5.60 17.46 -4.23
N LEU A 148 5.62 16.20 -4.67
CA LEU A 148 5.93 15.02 -3.86
C LEU A 148 7.36 14.50 -4.08
N SER A 149 8.11 15.10 -5.02
CA SER A 149 9.54 14.83 -5.19
C SER A 149 10.31 15.08 -3.89
N ASN A 150 11.27 14.20 -3.58
CA ASN A 150 12.21 14.38 -2.46
C ASN A 150 13.11 15.62 -2.62
N LYS A 151 13.15 16.21 -3.82
CA LYS A 151 13.85 17.46 -4.12
C LYS A 151 12.93 18.68 -4.07
N SER A 152 11.63 18.48 -3.88
CA SER A 152 10.65 19.56 -3.87
C SER A 152 10.67 20.29 -2.55
N MET A 153 10.71 21.63 -2.59
CA MET A 153 10.56 22.45 -1.39
C MET A 153 9.15 22.36 -0.80
N PHE A 154 8.17 21.90 -1.57
CA PHE A 154 6.77 21.78 -1.16
C PHE A 154 6.46 20.43 -0.50
N GLN A 155 7.37 19.45 -0.56
CA GLN A 155 7.11 18.07 -0.17
C GLN A 155 6.50 17.95 1.22
N ASN A 156 7.13 18.54 2.24
CA ASN A 156 6.65 18.41 3.62
C ASN A 156 5.24 18.98 3.80
N LYS A 157 4.98 20.18 3.24
CA LYS A 157 3.68 20.85 3.31
C LYS A 157 2.58 20.03 2.64
N VAL A 158 2.88 19.55 1.44
CA VAL A 158 1.94 18.78 0.62
C VAL A 158 1.70 17.39 1.20
N THR A 159 2.72 16.70 1.67
CA THR A 159 2.57 15.39 2.30
C THR A 159 1.75 15.49 3.58
N ALA A 160 1.96 16.53 4.40
CA ALA A 160 1.12 16.78 5.58
C ALA A 160 -0.34 17.01 5.20
N TYR A 161 -0.59 17.78 4.14
CA TYR A 161 -1.94 17.99 3.61
C TYR A 161 -2.60 16.68 3.16
N LEU A 162 -1.90 15.86 2.37
CA LEU A 162 -2.44 14.59 1.88
C LEU A 162 -2.68 13.58 2.99
N LYS A 163 -1.83 13.59 4.03
CA LYS A 163 -2.07 12.81 5.24
C LYS A 163 -3.36 13.22 5.95
N ASN A 164 -3.58 14.52 6.14
CA ASN A 164 -4.83 15.02 6.72
C ASN A 164 -6.04 14.66 5.84
N LEU A 165 -5.92 14.79 4.51
CA LEU A 165 -6.96 14.41 3.56
C LEU A 165 -7.32 12.93 3.67
N LYS A 166 -6.30 12.06 3.80
CA LYS A 166 -6.48 10.63 4.05
C LYS A 166 -7.21 10.41 5.37
N ASP A 167 -6.74 11.00 6.47
CA ASP A 167 -7.33 10.79 7.80
C ASP A 167 -8.79 11.23 7.84
N GLU A 168 -9.12 12.37 7.21
CA GLU A 168 -10.49 12.82 7.03
C GLU A 168 -11.32 11.82 6.23
N TYR A 169 -10.79 11.27 5.13
CA TYR A 169 -11.47 10.25 4.33
C TYR A 169 -11.75 8.98 5.15
N ILE A 170 -10.77 8.48 5.90
CA ILE A 170 -10.89 7.27 6.70
C ILE A 170 -11.94 7.45 7.82
N GLN A 171 -11.99 8.63 8.42
CA GLN A 171 -12.94 8.97 9.48
C GLN A 171 -14.30 9.42 8.97
N PHE A 172 -14.45 9.65 7.66
CA PHE A 172 -15.69 10.12 7.07
C PHE A 172 -16.80 9.07 7.24
N LYS A 173 -17.78 9.40 8.08
CA LYS A 173 -19.00 8.61 8.29
C LYS A 173 -20.17 9.38 7.68
N GLN A 174 -20.92 8.71 6.82
CA GLN A 174 -22.19 9.21 6.31
C GLN A 174 -23.33 8.90 7.29
#